data_AF-A0A1J5SUK6-F1
#
_entry.id   AF-A0A1J5SUK6-F1
#
_cell.length_a   1.000
_cell.length_b   1.000
_cell.length_c   1.000
_cell.angle_alpha   90.00
_cell.angle_beta   90.00
_cell.angle_gamma   90.00
#
_symmetry.space_group_name_H-M   'P 1'
#
loop_
_entity.id
_entity.type
_entity.pdbx_description
1 polymer ?
#
loop_
_entity_poly.entity_id
_entity_poly.type
_entity_poly.pdbx_seq_one_letter_code
_entity_poly.pdbx_strand_id
1 'polypeptide(L)'
;MAKKKKDAKAEPSFQFPAFDRTEWLEKEVRDSKAGLIGVAWALLVGLMSWQLLLATGQARYGLLFGFAGCFAIIKILPLLIDTSSFERKSWAGPILTAVFAWLGVFILLSNPPFSDIAPPRVGGLDFYIEDDGGWNATVVPDHDAPLFFVVDLRDNREVTEARLALQKDGAGLVLDGAAYARLQPLPADNAWGVEASYDWYFLLDEGLDAGAYTVRITAFDAAGNEKQRSFLLDVA
;
A
#
# COMPACT_ATOMS: atom_id res chain seq x y z
N MET A 1 -83.64 -31.83 -20.48
CA MET A 1 -82.62 -30.97 -19.85
C MET A 1 -81.27 -31.67 -19.95
N ALA A 2 -80.31 -31.12 -20.71
CA ALA A 2 -78.95 -31.66 -20.82
C ALA A 2 -77.95 -30.52 -20.58
N LYS A 3 -77.01 -30.77 -19.67
CA LYS A 3 -76.03 -29.82 -19.10
C LYS A 3 -75.19 -29.12 -20.19
N LYS A 4 -75.16 -27.78 -20.14
CA LYS A 4 -74.13 -26.92 -20.76
C LYS A 4 -72.73 -27.39 -20.31
N LYS A 5 -71.89 -27.85 -21.24
CA LYS A 5 -70.45 -28.00 -21.01
C LYS A 5 -69.86 -26.59 -20.91
N LYS A 6 -69.22 -26.34 -19.77
CA LYS A 6 -68.48 -25.13 -19.42
C LYS A 6 -67.23 -25.11 -20.29
N ASP A 7 -67.06 -24.07 -21.11
CA ASP A 7 -65.82 -23.82 -21.86
C ASP A 7 -64.65 -23.74 -20.87
N ALA A 8 -63.75 -24.72 -20.97
CA ALA A 8 -62.50 -24.73 -20.23
C ALA A 8 -61.63 -23.60 -20.79
N LYS A 9 -61.45 -22.53 -20.00
CA LYS A 9 -60.44 -21.52 -20.26
C LYS A 9 -59.08 -22.22 -20.27
N ALA A 10 -58.50 -22.41 -21.44
CA ALA A 10 -57.13 -22.85 -21.59
C ALA A 10 -56.22 -21.83 -20.91
N GLU A 11 -55.44 -22.28 -19.92
CA GLU A 11 -54.39 -21.46 -19.34
C GLU A 11 -53.36 -21.14 -20.44
N PRO A 12 -52.90 -19.88 -20.57
CA PRO A 12 -51.93 -19.52 -21.60
C PRO A 12 -50.65 -20.32 -21.36
N SER A 13 -50.34 -21.23 -22.28
CA SER A 13 -49.10 -21.98 -22.26
C SER A 13 -47.94 -21.02 -22.54
N PHE A 14 -47.03 -20.88 -21.58
CA PHE A 14 -45.80 -20.12 -21.78
C PHE A 14 -45.02 -20.73 -22.94
N GLN A 15 -44.88 -19.98 -24.03
CA GLN A 15 -43.99 -20.35 -25.13
C GLN A 15 -42.65 -19.66 -24.90
N PHE A 16 -41.58 -20.45 -24.91
CA PHE A 16 -40.23 -19.89 -24.89
C PHE A 16 -40.03 -19.03 -26.14
N PRO A 17 -39.54 -17.78 -26.00
CA PRO A 17 -39.19 -16.96 -27.15
C PRO A 17 -38.16 -17.68 -28.02
N ALA A 18 -38.29 -17.57 -29.34
CA ALA A 18 -37.26 -18.05 -30.25
C ALA A 18 -35.98 -17.22 -30.06
N PHE A 19 -34.82 -17.87 -30.11
CA PHE A 19 -33.54 -17.16 -30.06
C PHE A 19 -33.36 -16.31 -31.32
N ASP A 20 -33.22 -14.99 -31.14
CA ASP A 20 -32.84 -14.07 -32.21
C ASP A 20 -31.31 -13.83 -32.18
N ARG A 21 -30.62 -14.33 -33.20
CA ARG A 21 -29.17 -14.17 -33.33
C ARG A 21 -28.76 -12.71 -33.53
N THR A 22 -29.54 -11.92 -34.26
CA THR A 22 -29.17 -10.55 -34.64
C THR A 22 -29.24 -9.64 -33.43
N GLU A 23 -30.34 -9.71 -32.69
CA GLU A 23 -30.52 -8.97 -31.43
C GLU A 23 -29.43 -9.35 -30.42
N TRP A 24 -29.11 -10.64 -30.31
CA TRP A 24 -28.03 -11.11 -29.44
C TRP A 24 -26.66 -10.54 -29.85
N LEU A 25 -26.31 -10.56 -31.14
CA LEU A 25 -25.05 -10.01 -31.63
C LEU A 25 -24.94 -8.49 -31.41
N GLU A 26 -26.01 -7.74 -31.67
CA GLU A 26 -26.04 -6.30 -31.44
C GLU A 26 -25.82 -5.96 -29.96
N LYS A 27 -26.46 -6.72 -29.07
CA LYS A 27 -26.26 -6.61 -27.62
C LYS A 27 -24.83 -6.90 -27.21
N GLU A 28 -24.24 -8.00 -27.68
CA GLU A 28 -22.86 -8.37 -27.35
C GLU A 28 -21.85 -7.33 -27.85
N VAL A 29 -22.02 -6.80 -29.07
CA VAL A 29 -21.15 -5.76 -29.63
C VAL A 29 -21.25 -4.47 -28.81
N ARG A 30 -22.46 -4.07 -28.44
CA ARG A 30 -22.73 -2.88 -27.61
C ARG A 30 -22.12 -3.04 -26.22
N ASP A 31 -22.33 -4.17 -25.57
CA ASP A 31 -21.81 -4.45 -24.24
C ASP A 31 -20.27 -4.51 -24.26
N SER A 32 -19.67 -5.08 -25.31
CA SER A 32 -18.22 -5.06 -25.55
C SER A 32 -17.67 -3.65 -25.73
N LYS A 33 -18.33 -2.81 -26.55
CA LYS A 33 -17.97 -1.39 -26.71
C LYS A 33 -18.05 -0.65 -25.38
N ALA A 34 -19.10 -0.88 -24.60
CA ALA A 34 -19.26 -0.27 -23.29
C ALA A 34 -18.14 -0.67 -22.32
N GLY A 35 -17.71 -1.93 -22.34
CA GLY A 35 -16.54 -2.41 -21.60
C GLY A 35 -15.26 -1.68 -22.01
N LEU A 36 -14.97 -1.57 -23.31
CA LEU A 36 -13.79 -0.86 -23.82
C LEU A 36 -13.78 0.63 -23.44
N ILE A 37 -14.93 1.30 -23.55
CA ILE A 37 -15.08 2.69 -23.10
C ILE A 37 -14.88 2.79 -21.59
N GLY A 38 -15.38 1.82 -20.82
CA GLY A 38 -15.16 1.73 -19.38
C GLY A 38 -13.67 1.65 -19.02
N VAL A 39 -12.88 0.86 -19.76
CA VAL A 39 -11.42 0.80 -19.58
C VAL A 39 -10.76 2.13 -19.93
N ALA A 40 -11.09 2.73 -21.08
CA ALA A 40 -10.53 4.02 -21.47
C ALA A 40 -10.83 5.14 -20.44
N TRP A 41 -12.07 5.15 -19.93
CA TRP A 41 -12.48 6.05 -18.86
C TRP A 41 -11.69 5.81 -17.57
N ALA A 42 -11.51 4.55 -17.19
CA ALA A 42 -10.76 4.16 -16.00
C ALA A 42 -9.29 4.59 -16.05
N LEU A 43 -8.64 4.50 -17.22
CA LEU A 43 -7.28 4.97 -17.43
C LEU A 43 -7.18 6.49 -17.18
N LEU A 44 -8.11 7.26 -17.74
CA LEU A 44 -8.16 8.71 -17.55
C LEU A 44 -8.42 9.08 -16.08
N VAL A 45 -9.41 8.47 -15.45
CA VAL A 45 -9.70 8.70 -14.04
C VAL A 45 -8.54 8.26 -13.15
N GLY A 46 -7.84 7.17 -13.50
CA GLY A 46 -6.69 6.65 -12.75
C GLY A 46 -5.52 7.62 -12.78
N LEU A 47 -5.25 8.18 -13.96
CA LEU A 47 -4.26 9.23 -14.13
C LEU A 47 -4.62 10.49 -13.32
N MET A 48 -5.88 10.93 -13.37
CA MET A 48 -6.34 12.10 -12.60
C MET A 48 -6.27 11.86 -11.08
N SER A 49 -6.64 10.67 -10.61
CA SER A 49 -6.52 10.26 -9.20
C SER A 49 -5.07 10.29 -8.73
N TRP A 50 -4.16 9.75 -9.54
CA TRP A 50 -2.74 9.75 -9.24
C TRP A 50 -2.16 11.17 -9.19
N GLN A 51 -2.53 12.03 -10.15
CA GLN A 51 -2.15 13.45 -10.13
C GLN A 51 -2.66 14.18 -8.89
N LEU A 52 -3.90 13.90 -8.46
CA LEU A 52 -4.45 14.47 -7.24
C LEU A 52 -3.70 13.97 -5.99
N LEU A 53 -3.31 12.70 -5.96
CA LEU A 53 -2.46 12.16 -4.90
C LEU A 53 -1.13 12.92 -4.83
N LEU A 54 -0.43 13.11 -5.96
CA LEU A 54 0.85 13.85 -5.99
C LEU A 54 0.68 15.31 -5.57
N ALA A 55 -0.36 15.98 -6.04
CA ALA A 55 -0.62 17.38 -5.72
C ALA A 55 -0.94 17.64 -4.24
N THR A 56 -1.47 16.63 -3.53
CA THR A 56 -1.92 16.77 -2.14
C THR A 56 -1.06 16.03 -1.13
N GLY A 57 -0.18 15.13 -1.58
CA GLY A 57 0.56 14.19 -0.74
C GLY A 57 -0.33 13.19 0.00
N GLN A 58 -1.62 13.07 -0.36
CA GLN A 58 -2.60 12.31 0.40
C GLN A 58 -3.39 11.34 -0.47
N ALA A 59 -3.06 10.04 -0.38
CA ALA A 59 -3.66 8.98 -1.17
C ALA A 59 -5.20 8.92 -1.07
N ARG A 60 -5.76 9.30 0.08
CA ARG A 60 -7.21 9.32 0.32
C ARG A 60 -7.98 10.20 -0.66
N TYR A 61 -7.41 11.33 -1.09
CA TYR A 61 -8.12 12.23 -2.02
C TYR A 61 -8.15 11.65 -3.43
N GLY A 62 -7.03 11.11 -3.91
CA GLY A 62 -6.96 10.39 -5.18
C GLY A 62 -7.92 9.18 -5.22
N LEU A 63 -7.99 8.42 -4.12
CA LEU A 63 -8.85 7.26 -3.98
C LEU A 63 -10.35 7.64 -4.01
N LEU A 64 -10.77 8.61 -3.19
CA LEU A 64 -12.16 9.06 -3.13
C LEU A 64 -12.63 9.67 -4.46
N PHE A 65 -11.80 10.54 -5.04
CA PHE A 65 -12.07 11.15 -6.35
C PHE A 65 -12.23 10.09 -7.42
N GLY A 66 -11.30 9.14 -7.49
CA GLY A 66 -11.29 8.13 -8.54
C GLY A 66 -12.43 7.14 -8.43
N PHE A 67 -12.72 6.70 -7.21
CA PHE A 67 -13.87 5.84 -6.95
C PHE A 67 -15.17 6.51 -7.39
N ALA A 68 -15.39 7.78 -7.01
CA ALA A 68 -16.55 8.54 -7.48
C ALA A 68 -16.54 8.75 -9.00
N GLY A 69 -15.38 9.03 -9.59
CA GLY A 69 -15.16 9.20 -11.03
C GLY A 69 -15.52 7.95 -11.84
N CYS A 70 -15.35 6.75 -11.29
CA CYS A 70 -15.76 5.52 -11.96
C CYS A 70 -17.29 5.48 -12.18
N PHE A 71 -18.10 5.97 -11.24
CA PHE A 71 -19.56 6.02 -11.41
C PHE A 71 -20.02 7.09 -12.40
N ALA A 72 -19.17 8.08 -12.72
CA ALA A 72 -19.48 9.06 -13.76
C ALA A 72 -19.61 8.41 -15.15
N ILE A 73 -19.14 7.17 -15.34
CA ILE A 73 -19.36 6.40 -16.57
C ILE A 73 -20.85 6.29 -16.94
N ILE A 74 -21.76 6.32 -15.95
CA ILE A 74 -23.21 6.32 -16.16
C ILE A 74 -23.67 7.53 -16.99
N LYS A 75 -22.96 8.65 -16.88
CA LYS A 75 -23.22 9.88 -17.65
C LYS A 75 -22.38 9.97 -18.91
N ILE A 76 -21.18 9.38 -18.93
CA ILE A 76 -20.28 9.43 -20.08
C ILE A 76 -20.68 8.45 -21.17
N LEU A 77 -21.06 7.23 -20.82
CA LEU A 77 -21.37 6.18 -21.79
C LEU A 77 -22.51 6.54 -22.76
N PRO A 78 -23.65 7.13 -22.32
CA PRO A 78 -24.74 7.54 -23.21
C PRO A 78 -24.36 8.66 -24.19
N LEU A 79 -23.24 9.37 -23.97
CA LEU A 79 -22.76 10.40 -24.89
C LEU A 79 -21.97 9.80 -26.06
N LEU A 80 -21.53 8.55 -25.94
CA LEU A 80 -20.63 7.89 -26.90
C LEU A 80 -21.32 6.77 -27.66
N ILE A 81 -22.29 6.09 -27.04
CA ILE A 81 -23.05 4.99 -27.66
C ILE A 81 -24.53 5.06 -27.26
N ASP A 82 -25.39 4.42 -28.04
CA ASP A 82 -26.80 4.26 -27.68
C ASP A 82 -26.97 3.28 -26.52
N THR A 83 -27.41 3.80 -25.38
CA THR A 83 -27.71 3.03 -24.16
C THR A 83 -29.20 2.97 -23.85
N SER A 84 -30.08 3.34 -24.79
CA SER A 84 -31.54 3.38 -24.58
C SER A 84 -32.11 2.01 -24.16
N SER A 85 -31.52 0.93 -24.65
CA SER A 85 -31.87 -0.46 -24.37
C SER A 85 -31.06 -1.08 -23.21
N PHE A 86 -30.35 -0.27 -22.41
CA PHE A 86 -29.66 -0.77 -21.22
C PHE A 86 -30.64 -1.05 -20.10
N GLU A 87 -30.71 -2.30 -19.68
CA GLU A 87 -31.34 -2.65 -18.41
C GLU A 87 -30.46 -2.21 -17.25
N ARG A 88 -31.05 -2.05 -16.06
CA ARG A 88 -30.33 -1.71 -14.83
C ARG A 88 -29.15 -2.66 -14.54
N LYS A 89 -29.27 -3.93 -14.95
CA LYS A 89 -28.22 -4.96 -14.79
C LYS A 89 -27.07 -4.78 -15.78
N SER A 90 -27.31 -4.26 -16.98
CA SER A 90 -26.28 -4.02 -18.00
C SER A 90 -25.27 -2.96 -17.58
N TRP A 91 -25.64 -2.07 -16.66
CA TRP A 91 -24.74 -1.06 -16.11
C TRP A 91 -23.66 -1.63 -15.19
N ALA A 92 -23.89 -2.81 -14.59
CA ALA A 92 -22.93 -3.40 -13.65
C ALA A 92 -21.59 -3.72 -14.32
N GLY A 93 -21.61 -4.19 -15.58
CA GLY A 93 -20.40 -4.53 -16.33
C GLY A 93 -19.48 -3.33 -16.49
N PRO A 94 -19.87 -2.26 -17.22
CA PRO A 94 -19.03 -1.09 -17.43
C PRO A 94 -18.59 -0.40 -16.14
N ILE A 95 -19.44 -0.35 -15.11
CA ILE A 95 -19.08 0.23 -13.80
C ILE A 95 -17.99 -0.59 -13.12
N LEU A 96 -18.14 -1.91 -13.03
CA LEU A 96 -17.14 -2.78 -12.40
C LEU A 96 -15.83 -2.77 -13.19
N THR A 97 -15.92 -2.82 -14.53
CA THR A 97 -14.75 -2.65 -15.40
C THR A 97 -14.04 -1.34 -15.09
N ALA A 98 -14.78 -0.23 -14.98
CA ALA A 98 -14.20 1.06 -14.66
C ALA A 98 -13.51 1.06 -13.28
N VAL A 99 -14.19 0.56 -12.24
CA VAL A 99 -13.66 0.51 -10.87
C VAL A 99 -12.39 -0.34 -10.78
N PHE A 100 -12.39 -1.55 -11.33
CA PHE A 100 -11.22 -2.42 -11.22
C PHE A 100 -10.05 -1.97 -12.10
N ALA A 101 -10.32 -1.52 -13.33
CA ALA A 101 -9.26 -0.98 -14.18
C ALA A 101 -8.65 0.29 -13.58
N TRP A 102 -9.48 1.18 -13.03
CA TRP A 102 -9.04 2.40 -12.37
C TRP A 102 -8.16 2.07 -11.17
N LEU A 103 -8.60 1.15 -10.32
CA LEU A 103 -7.86 0.74 -9.14
C LEU A 103 -6.50 0.15 -9.50
N GLY A 104 -6.45 -0.70 -10.53
CA GLY A 104 -5.20 -1.26 -11.06
C GLY A 104 -4.23 -0.17 -11.55
N VAL A 105 -4.72 0.81 -12.32
CA VAL A 105 -3.91 1.94 -12.80
C VAL A 105 -3.43 2.80 -11.64
N PHE A 106 -4.31 3.13 -10.71
CA PHE A 106 -3.99 3.96 -9.56
C PHE A 106 -2.94 3.29 -8.65
N ILE A 107 -3.06 1.99 -8.38
CA ILE A 107 -2.05 1.23 -7.63
C ILE A 107 -0.73 1.20 -8.38
N LEU A 108 -0.74 0.88 -9.67
CA LEU A 108 0.47 0.79 -10.50
C LEU A 108 1.23 2.12 -10.51
N LEU A 109 0.54 3.24 -10.70
CA LEU A 109 1.18 4.57 -10.73
C LEU A 109 1.64 5.04 -9.34
N SER A 110 0.97 4.62 -8.27
CA SER A 110 1.31 5.02 -6.89
C SER A 110 2.53 4.28 -6.32
N ASN A 111 2.99 3.21 -6.98
CA ASN A 111 4.11 2.38 -6.53
C ASN A 111 5.31 2.50 -7.49
N PRO A 112 6.50 2.03 -7.07
CA PRO A 112 7.65 1.95 -7.95
C PRO A 112 7.35 1.13 -9.21
N PRO A 113 7.95 1.48 -10.37
CA PRO A 113 8.94 2.53 -10.57
C PRO A 113 8.38 3.95 -10.76
N PHE A 114 7.05 4.12 -10.81
CA PHE A 114 6.43 5.39 -11.20
C PHE A 114 6.44 6.42 -10.08
N SER A 115 6.13 6.00 -8.86
CA SER A 115 6.14 6.87 -7.69
C SER A 115 6.66 6.13 -6.46
N ASP A 116 7.26 6.89 -5.55
CA ASP A 116 7.77 6.38 -4.29
C ASP A 116 7.21 7.26 -3.16
N ILE A 117 5.96 6.98 -2.80
CA ILE A 117 5.13 7.85 -1.96
C ILE A 117 5.02 7.28 -0.53
N ALA A 118 5.23 5.98 -0.39
CA ALA A 118 5.18 5.34 0.91
C ALA A 118 6.46 5.66 1.67
N PRO A 119 6.39 6.12 2.93
CA PRO A 119 7.59 6.28 3.73
C PRO A 119 8.19 4.92 4.06
N PRO A 120 9.51 4.87 4.37
CA PRO A 120 10.18 3.66 4.80
C PRO A 120 9.55 3.12 6.09
N ARG A 121 9.83 1.86 6.38
CA ARG A 121 9.35 1.13 7.56
C ARG A 121 10.50 0.90 8.52
N VAL A 122 10.26 1.27 9.78
CA VAL A 122 11.15 0.97 10.91
C VAL A 122 10.60 -0.22 11.69
N GLY A 123 11.27 -1.36 11.54
CA GLY A 123 10.93 -2.66 12.10
C GLY A 123 11.32 -2.82 13.56
N GLY A 124 11.85 -3.99 13.91
CA GLY A 124 12.41 -4.28 15.24
C GLY A 124 13.76 -3.61 15.45
N LEU A 125 14.10 -3.32 16.70
CA LEU A 125 15.43 -2.87 17.12
C LEU A 125 15.93 -3.90 18.14
N ASP A 126 17.03 -4.56 17.79
CA ASP A 126 17.72 -5.53 18.63
C ASP A 126 19.04 -4.94 19.12
N PHE A 127 19.44 -5.37 20.31
CA PHE A 127 20.69 -4.95 20.95
C PHE A 127 21.58 -6.16 21.14
N TYR A 128 22.86 -6.00 20.88
CA TYR A 128 23.85 -7.04 21.09
C TYR A 128 25.00 -6.48 21.93
N ILE A 129 25.54 -7.35 22.79
CA ILE A 129 26.75 -7.10 23.56
C ILE A 129 27.77 -8.17 23.23
N GLU A 130 29.05 -7.84 23.37
CA GLU A 130 30.13 -8.81 23.25
C GLU A 130 30.23 -9.65 24.53
N ASP A 131 30.03 -10.95 24.40
CA ASP A 131 30.13 -11.93 25.50
C ASP A 131 30.70 -13.26 24.98
N ASP A 132 31.55 -13.91 25.78
CA ASP A 132 32.21 -15.19 25.46
C ASP A 132 32.86 -15.26 24.05
N GLY A 133 33.37 -14.13 23.55
CA GLY A 133 34.05 -14.05 22.25
C GLY A 133 33.09 -14.00 21.04
N GLY A 134 31.82 -13.67 21.25
CA GLY A 134 30.83 -13.45 20.21
C GLY A 134 29.84 -12.33 20.56
N TRP A 135 29.01 -11.94 19.59
CA TRP A 135 27.98 -10.92 19.79
C TRP A 135 26.63 -11.59 20.03
N ASN A 136 26.07 -11.38 21.23
CA ASN A 136 24.85 -12.04 21.67
C ASN A 136 23.74 -11.03 21.89
N ALA A 137 22.52 -11.37 21.44
CA ALA A 137 21.36 -10.50 21.61
C ALA A 137 20.98 -10.38 23.10
N THR A 138 20.67 -9.17 23.54
CA THR A 138 20.24 -8.86 24.91
C THR A 138 19.09 -7.85 24.91
N VAL A 139 18.32 -7.84 26.00
CA VAL A 139 17.26 -6.86 26.26
C VAL A 139 17.69 -5.85 27.33
N VAL A 140 18.71 -6.20 28.12
CA VAL A 140 19.25 -5.38 29.21
C VAL A 140 20.78 -5.47 29.13
N PRO A 141 21.44 -4.61 28.35
CA PRO A 141 22.90 -4.57 28.31
C PRO A 141 23.48 -4.01 29.61
N ASP A 142 24.68 -4.45 29.94
CA ASP A 142 25.46 -3.92 31.07
C ASP A 142 25.93 -2.49 30.76
N HIS A 143 26.04 -1.64 31.80
CA HIS A 143 26.66 -0.32 31.65
C HIS A 143 28.11 -0.41 31.19
N ASP A 144 28.55 0.62 30.46
CA ASP A 144 29.90 0.79 29.91
C ASP A 144 30.35 -0.34 28.94
N ALA A 145 29.49 -1.32 28.65
CA ALA A 145 29.77 -2.35 27.67
C ALA A 145 29.53 -1.83 26.24
N PRO A 146 30.38 -2.18 25.26
CA PRO A 146 30.14 -1.88 23.86
C PRO A 146 28.76 -2.39 23.42
N LEU A 147 27.99 -1.53 22.76
CA LEU A 147 26.60 -1.81 22.41
C LEU A 147 26.40 -1.77 20.90
N PHE A 148 25.95 -2.87 20.33
CA PHE A 148 25.67 -3.01 18.91
C PHE A 148 24.16 -2.96 18.67
N PHE A 149 23.72 -1.88 18.04
CA PHE A 149 22.33 -1.64 17.67
C PHE A 149 22.09 -2.22 16.28
N VAL A 150 21.04 -3.02 16.12
CA VAL A 150 20.63 -3.57 14.83
C VAL A 150 19.14 -3.32 14.62
N VAL A 151 18.77 -2.72 13.49
CA VAL A 151 17.38 -2.37 13.18
C VAL A 151 16.97 -2.81 11.78
N ASP A 152 15.80 -3.44 11.69
CA ASP A 152 15.19 -3.83 10.41
C ASP A 152 14.58 -2.60 9.73
N LEU A 153 15.16 -2.17 8.60
CA LEU A 153 14.68 -1.02 7.82
C LEU A 153 14.29 -1.47 6.41
N ARG A 154 13.03 -1.22 6.03
CA ARG A 154 12.50 -1.64 4.73
C ARG A 154 11.87 -0.50 3.99
N ASP A 155 11.97 -0.55 2.68
CA ASP A 155 11.31 0.39 1.79
C ASP A 155 10.81 -0.34 0.53
N ASN A 156 9.80 0.21 -0.15
CA ASN A 156 9.32 -0.33 -1.42
C ASN A 156 10.31 -0.11 -2.58
N ARG A 157 11.28 0.81 -2.40
CA ARG A 157 12.39 1.03 -3.30
C ARG A 157 13.73 0.82 -2.59
N GLU A 158 14.10 1.74 -1.70
CA GLU A 158 15.39 1.71 -1.00
C GLU A 158 15.42 2.69 0.18
N VAL A 159 16.00 2.24 1.30
CA VAL A 159 16.37 3.14 2.41
C VAL A 159 17.72 3.77 2.10
N THR A 160 17.79 5.10 2.06
CA THR A 160 19.01 5.82 1.67
C THR A 160 19.80 6.37 2.84
N GLU A 161 19.13 6.67 3.95
CA GLU A 161 19.77 7.12 5.19
C GLU A 161 18.98 6.62 6.40
N ALA A 162 19.70 6.32 7.48
CA ALA A 162 19.11 6.04 8.78
C ALA A 162 19.91 6.71 9.89
N ARG A 163 19.20 7.24 10.88
CA ARG A 163 19.77 7.96 12.03
C ARG A 163 19.26 7.37 13.34
N LEU A 164 20.15 7.29 14.33
CA LEU A 164 19.87 6.88 15.69
C LEU A 164 20.14 8.05 16.63
N ALA A 165 19.15 8.45 17.42
CA ALA A 165 19.31 9.41 18.49
C ALA A 165 19.01 8.75 19.84
N LEU A 166 19.85 9.03 20.84
CA LEU A 166 19.68 8.54 22.20
C LEU A 166 19.27 9.68 23.12
N GLN A 167 18.33 9.39 24.03
CA GLN A 167 17.93 10.32 25.08
C GLN A 167 17.90 9.60 26.42
N LYS A 168 18.53 10.17 27.44
CA LYS A 168 18.50 9.70 28.82
C LYS A 168 17.69 10.67 29.66
N ASP A 169 16.65 10.20 30.35
CA ASP A 169 15.79 11.05 31.20
C ASP A 169 15.25 12.31 30.49
N GLY A 170 15.01 12.22 29.18
CA GLY A 170 14.55 13.34 28.33
C GLY A 170 15.65 14.28 27.84
N ALA A 171 16.89 14.14 28.31
CA ALA A 171 18.05 14.85 27.77
C ALA A 171 18.64 14.09 26.58
N GLY A 172 18.84 14.78 25.45
CA GLY A 172 19.51 14.20 24.28
C GLY A 172 21.00 14.01 24.52
N LEU A 173 21.53 12.86 24.11
CA LEU A 173 22.95 12.56 24.14
C LEU A 173 23.62 13.02 22.85
N VAL A 174 24.87 13.45 22.96
CA VAL A 174 25.73 13.73 21.81
C VAL A 174 26.54 12.47 21.52
N LEU A 175 26.40 11.94 20.31
CA LEU A 175 27.12 10.77 19.80
C LEU A 175 28.11 11.26 18.74
N ASP A 176 29.40 11.00 18.93
CA ASP A 176 30.47 11.42 18.02
C ASP A 176 30.42 12.92 17.63
N GLY A 177 30.08 13.78 18.59
CA GLY A 177 29.97 15.22 18.37
C GLY A 177 28.69 15.67 17.65
N ALA A 178 27.73 14.78 17.39
CA ALA A 178 26.45 15.07 16.78
C ALA A 178 25.25 14.64 17.66
N ALA A 179 24.07 15.21 17.43
CA ALA A 179 22.85 14.84 18.17
C ALA A 179 22.26 13.47 17.76
N TYR A 180 22.88 12.80 16.79
CA TYR A 180 22.50 11.49 16.29
C TYR A 180 23.72 10.80 15.68
N ALA A 181 23.71 9.48 15.71
CA ALA A 181 24.60 8.63 14.93
C ALA A 181 23.96 8.26 13.59
N ARG A 182 24.78 8.06 12.56
CA ARG A 182 24.33 7.49 11.28
C ARG A 182 24.47 5.99 11.34
N LEU A 183 23.40 5.28 11.02
CA LEU A 183 23.49 3.83 10.86
C LEU A 183 24.07 3.49 9.48
N GLN A 184 24.63 2.30 9.38
CA GLN A 184 25.15 1.74 8.14
C GLN A 184 24.40 0.45 7.79
N PRO A 185 24.25 0.09 6.50
CA PRO A 185 23.73 -1.22 6.12
C PRO A 185 24.60 -2.32 6.73
N LEU A 186 23.97 -3.34 7.32
CA LEU A 186 24.66 -4.50 7.88
C LEU A 186 25.15 -5.41 6.74
N PRO A 187 26.46 -5.69 6.63
CA PRO A 187 26.97 -6.61 5.61
C PRO A 187 26.48 -8.05 5.83
N ALA A 188 26.24 -8.79 4.75
CA ALA A 188 25.84 -10.20 4.82
C ALA A 188 26.92 -11.10 5.45
N ASP A 189 28.19 -10.74 5.29
CA ASP A 189 29.37 -11.40 5.85
C ASP A 189 30.01 -10.56 6.97
N ASN A 190 29.17 -9.99 7.84
CA ASN A 190 29.67 -9.15 8.92
C ASN A 190 30.47 -9.95 9.97
N ALA A 191 31.43 -9.28 10.60
CA ALA A 191 32.30 -9.86 11.61
C ALA A 191 31.59 -10.22 12.93
N TRP A 192 30.37 -9.71 13.12
CA TRP A 192 29.56 -9.90 14.34
C TRP A 192 28.73 -11.19 14.31
N GLY A 193 28.66 -11.89 13.16
CA GLY A 193 27.89 -13.13 13.02
C GLY A 193 26.37 -12.93 13.11
N VAL A 194 25.89 -11.70 12.92
CA VAL A 194 24.47 -11.37 12.94
C VAL A 194 23.86 -11.60 11.56
N GLU A 195 22.70 -12.24 11.49
CA GLU A 195 22.00 -12.45 10.22
C GLU A 195 21.56 -11.10 9.64
N ALA A 196 22.08 -10.75 8.46
CA ALA A 196 21.72 -9.52 7.77
C ALA A 196 20.67 -9.80 6.69
N SER A 197 19.47 -9.22 6.85
CA SER A 197 18.40 -9.31 5.86
C SER A 197 18.05 -7.93 5.27
N TYR A 198 17.59 -7.02 6.11
CA TYR A 198 17.27 -5.61 5.81
C TYR A 198 17.84 -4.70 6.89
N ASP A 199 18.88 -5.19 7.55
CA ASP A 199 19.31 -4.67 8.83
C ASP A 199 20.33 -3.56 8.66
N TRP A 200 20.20 -2.54 9.50
CA TRP A 200 21.12 -1.43 9.61
C TRP A 200 21.67 -1.42 11.02
N TYR A 201 22.92 -0.99 11.17
CA TYR A 201 23.60 -1.06 12.45
C TYR A 201 24.29 0.24 12.86
N PHE A 202 24.50 0.36 14.16
CA PHE A 202 25.41 1.32 14.77
C PHE A 202 26.13 0.62 15.94
N LEU A 203 27.45 0.77 16.01
CA LEU A 203 28.25 0.26 17.11
C LEU A 203 28.64 1.43 18.01
N LEU A 204 28.32 1.32 19.29
CA LEU A 204 28.71 2.27 20.32
C LEU A 204 29.79 1.65 21.19
N ASP A 205 31.05 2.01 20.93
CA ASP A 205 32.22 1.39 21.58
C ASP A 205 32.33 1.73 23.07
N GLU A 206 31.98 2.96 23.47
CA GLU A 206 32.10 3.42 24.86
C GLU A 206 30.95 2.95 25.77
N GLY A 207 29.93 2.30 25.20
CA GLY A 207 28.74 1.89 25.94
C GLY A 207 27.90 3.06 26.46
N LEU A 208 27.07 2.79 27.47
CA LEU A 208 26.18 3.76 28.09
C LEU A 208 26.24 3.62 29.62
N ASP A 209 26.12 4.73 30.33
CA ASP A 209 25.89 4.69 31.78
C ASP A 209 24.59 3.92 32.10
N ALA A 210 24.51 3.33 33.30
CA ALA A 210 23.26 2.73 33.79
C ALA A 210 22.07 3.73 33.75
N GLY A 211 20.89 3.22 33.41
CA GLY A 211 19.65 4.00 33.37
C GLY A 211 18.73 3.68 32.18
N ALA A 212 17.64 4.44 32.09
CA ALA A 212 16.63 4.28 31.04
C ALA A 212 16.85 5.27 29.89
N TYR A 213 16.83 4.73 28.68
CA TYR A 213 17.06 5.46 27.44
C TYR A 213 15.86 5.33 26.49
N THR A 214 15.62 6.39 25.74
CA THR A 214 14.79 6.35 24.53
C THR A 214 15.69 6.33 23.31
N VAL A 215 15.63 5.24 22.54
CA VAL A 215 16.30 5.11 21.26
C VAL A 215 15.33 5.52 20.16
N ARG A 216 15.69 6.51 19.37
CA ARG A 216 14.87 7.01 18.27
C ARG A 216 15.56 6.74 16.94
N ILE A 217 14.92 5.91 16.13
CA ILE A 217 15.35 5.61 14.77
C ILE A 217 14.55 6.44 13.79
N THR A 218 15.25 7.12 12.88
CA THR A 218 14.65 7.83 11.75
C THR A 218 15.24 7.29 10.46
N ALA A 219 14.40 6.74 9.58
CA ALA A 219 14.79 6.24 8.26
C ALA A 219 14.27 7.18 7.16
N PHE A 220 15.04 7.29 6.08
CA PHE A 220 14.79 8.16 4.92
C PHE A 220 14.90 7.35 3.63
N ASP A 221 14.04 7.65 2.66
CA ASP A 221 14.13 7.11 1.30
C ASP A 221 14.67 8.15 0.29
N ALA A 222 14.84 7.74 -0.96
CA ALA A 222 15.35 8.60 -2.03
C ALA A 222 14.38 9.72 -2.44
N ALA A 223 13.07 9.54 -2.20
CA ALA A 223 12.05 10.52 -2.50
C ALA A 223 11.90 11.59 -1.39
N GLY A 224 12.65 11.43 -0.30
CA GLY A 224 12.63 12.33 0.84
C GLY A 224 11.50 12.04 1.83
N ASN A 225 10.81 10.90 1.72
CA ASN A 225 9.90 10.49 2.77
C ASN A 225 10.71 9.97 3.96
N GLU A 226 10.15 10.15 5.15
CA GLU A 226 10.78 9.73 6.40
C GLU A 226 9.83 8.97 7.31
N LYS A 227 10.39 8.09 8.14
CA LYS A 227 9.67 7.43 9.21
C LYS A 227 10.50 7.38 10.48
N GLN A 228 9.86 7.78 11.57
CA GLN A 228 10.45 7.74 12.90
C GLN A 228 9.75 6.70 13.77
N ARG A 229 10.53 5.99 14.59
CA ARG A 229 10.04 5.11 15.66
C ARG A 229 10.94 5.21 16.88
N SER A 230 10.34 5.17 18.07
CA SER A 230 11.06 5.16 19.35
C SER A 230 10.96 3.80 20.03
N PHE A 231 12.03 3.42 20.71
CA PHE A 231 12.18 2.21 21.49
C PHE A 231 12.71 2.58 22.88
N LEU A 232 12.41 1.76 23.86
CA LEU A 232 12.96 1.89 25.22
C LEU A 232 14.14 0.93 25.36
N LEU A 233 15.16 1.38 26.06
CA LEU A 233 16.36 0.62 26.38
C LEU A 233 16.70 0.86 27.85
N ASP A 234 16.75 -0.20 28.64
CA ASP A 234 17.20 -0.14 30.03
C ASP A 234 18.61 -0.73 30.12
N VAL A 235 19.55 0.04 30.67
CA VAL A 235 20.96 -0.35 30.86
C VAL A 235 21.19 -0.64 32.34
N ALA A 236 21.74 -1.82 32.65
CA ALA A 236 21.95 -2.34 34.01
C ALA A 236 23.12 -1.69 34.76
#